data_AF-A0AA36XLX3-F1
#
_entry.id   AF-A0AA36XLX3-F1
#
_cell.length_a   1.000
_cell.length_b   1.000
_cell.length_c   1.000
_cell.angle_alpha   90.00
_cell.angle_beta   90.00
_cell.angle_gamma   90.00
#
_symmetry.space_group_name_H-M   'P 1'
#
loop_
_entity.id
_entity.type
_entity.pdbx_description
1 polymer ?
#
loop_
_entity_poly.entity_id
_entity_poly.type
_entity_poly.pdbx_seq_one_letter_code
_entity_poly.pdbx_strand_id
1 'polypeptide(L)'
;MMSVAKGCDISVNAIHSYAMQSITNKLSDYMALQKPILNSQVNDEVAEVLTLLPHADYRSGDVDSFVQAAKDILARKNDPVQSDEIVRRFKRDVAYQKIVNLIERLAHE
;
A
#
# COMPACT_ATOMS: atom_id res chain seq x y z
N MET A 1 2.57 -17.62 -7.30
CA MET A 1 2.33 -16.64 -6.22
C MET A 1 1.68 -15.36 -6.76
N MET A 2 2.29 -14.69 -7.76
CA MET A 2 1.70 -13.48 -8.37
C MET A 2 0.36 -13.72 -9.07
N SER A 3 0.16 -14.88 -9.71
CA SER A 3 -1.12 -15.26 -10.34
C SER A 3 -2.27 -15.35 -9.33
N VAL A 4 -1.98 -15.93 -8.15
CA VAL A 4 -2.94 -16.04 -7.04
C VAL A 4 -3.27 -14.64 -6.50
N ALA A 5 -2.25 -13.81 -6.25
CA ALA A 5 -2.44 -12.45 -5.75
C ALA A 5 -3.24 -11.55 -6.69
N LYS A 6 -3.06 -11.70 -8.02
CA LYS A 6 -3.87 -10.98 -9.03
C LYS A 6 -5.34 -11.39 -9.03
N GLY A 7 -5.63 -12.64 -8.65
CA GLY A 7 -6.98 -13.17 -8.54
C GLY A 7 -7.74 -12.73 -7.29
N CYS A 8 -7.06 -12.13 -6.31
CA CYS A 8 -7.70 -11.61 -5.10
C CYS A 8 -8.52 -10.34 -5.40
N ASP A 9 -9.66 -10.19 -4.72
CA ASP A 9 -10.46 -8.97 -4.74
C ASP A 9 -9.87 -7.86 -3.87
N ILE A 10 -9.29 -8.23 -2.72
CA ILE A 10 -8.72 -7.32 -1.74
C ILE A 10 -7.42 -7.89 -1.17
N SER A 11 -6.56 -7.01 -0.67
CA SER A 11 -5.37 -7.39 0.10
C SER A 11 -5.47 -6.86 1.53
N VAL A 12 -4.83 -7.54 2.49
CA VAL A 12 -4.99 -7.25 3.92
C VAL A 12 -3.65 -6.89 4.55
N ASN A 13 -3.48 -5.61 4.89
CA ASN A 13 -2.36 -5.10 5.65
C ASN A 13 -2.62 -5.19 7.17
N ALA A 14 -2.56 -6.41 7.69
CA ALA A 14 -2.70 -6.70 9.11
C ALA A 14 -1.38 -6.45 9.86
N ILE A 15 -1.13 -5.18 10.20
CA ILE A 15 0.00 -4.75 11.02
C ILE A 15 -0.53 -4.24 12.36
N HIS A 16 0.16 -4.60 13.44
CA HIS A 16 -0.25 -4.16 14.77
C HIS A 16 -0.17 -2.64 14.90
N SER A 17 -1.12 -2.02 15.60
CA SER A 17 -1.19 -0.56 15.80
C SER A 17 0.02 0.10 16.48
N TYR A 18 0.90 -0.67 17.14
CA TYR A 18 2.13 -0.18 17.78
C TYR A 18 3.39 -0.52 16.96
N ALA A 19 3.21 -1.01 15.73
CA ALA A 19 4.31 -1.23 14.81
C ALA A 19 4.93 0.11 14.41
N MET A 20 6.24 0.25 14.63
CA MET A 20 7.00 1.46 14.30
C MET A 20 7.32 1.58 12.80
N GLN A 21 7.11 0.51 12.04
CA GLN A 21 7.38 0.48 10.61
C GLN A 21 6.43 1.44 9.87
N SER A 22 6.92 2.13 8.84
CA SER A 22 6.09 2.85 7.89
C SER A 22 5.74 1.96 6.69
N ILE A 23 6.25 2.25 5.50
CA ILE A 23 6.04 1.43 4.32
C ILE A 23 6.89 0.15 4.40
N THR A 24 6.21 -0.98 4.57
CA THR A 24 6.86 -2.30 4.51
C THR A 24 6.95 -2.79 3.06
N ASN A 25 7.90 -3.70 2.79
CA ASN A 25 7.99 -4.35 1.47
C ASN A 25 6.66 -4.99 1.06
N LYS A 26 5.96 -5.61 2.02
CA LYS A 26 4.63 -6.20 1.84
C LYS A 26 3.60 -5.18 1.36
N LEU A 27 3.56 -4.00 1.97
CA LEU A 27 2.65 -2.93 1.54
C LEU A 27 2.99 -2.47 0.12
N SER A 28 4.29 -2.34 -0.22
CA SER A 28 4.70 -1.97 -1.58
C SER A 28 4.26 -3.00 -2.63
N ASP A 29 4.28 -4.30 -2.30
CA ASP A 29 3.75 -5.35 -3.17
C ASP A 29 2.23 -5.21 -3.36
N TYR A 30 1.49 -4.84 -2.31
CA TYR A 30 0.05 -4.58 -2.39
C TYR A 30 -0.28 -3.36 -3.24
N MET A 31 0.48 -2.27 -3.08
CA MET A 31 0.36 -1.09 -3.95
C MET A 31 0.60 -1.46 -5.42
N ALA A 32 1.62 -2.30 -5.70
CA ALA A 32 1.93 -2.76 -7.06
C ALA A 32 0.84 -3.67 -7.67
N LEU A 33 0.07 -4.39 -6.84
CA LEU A 33 -1.10 -5.14 -7.29
C LEU A 33 -2.28 -4.24 -7.66
N GLN A 34 -2.31 -3.00 -7.17
CA GLN A 34 -3.36 -2.01 -7.44
C GLN A 34 -4.77 -2.57 -7.14
N LYS A 35 -4.85 -3.37 -6.08
CA LYS A 35 -6.10 -3.90 -5.53
C LYS A 35 -6.46 -3.12 -4.28
N PRO A 36 -7.75 -3.08 -3.92
CA PRO A 36 -8.14 -2.48 -2.66
C PRO A 36 -7.39 -3.07 -1.46
N ILE A 37 -7.11 -2.22 -0.47
CA ILE A 37 -6.36 -2.58 0.73
C ILE A 37 -7.22 -2.40 1.97
N LEU A 38 -7.31 -3.45 2.78
CA LEU A 38 -7.85 -3.39 4.13
C LEU A 38 -6.69 -3.26 5.12
N ASN A 39 -6.63 -2.18 5.90
CA ASN A 39 -5.45 -1.79 6.67
C ASN A 39 -5.73 -1.65 8.17
N SER A 40 -4.80 -2.05 9.03
CA SER A 40 -4.84 -1.76 10.48
C SER A 40 -3.63 -0.99 11.00
N GLN A 41 -2.69 -0.66 10.12
CA GLN A 41 -1.47 0.05 10.48
C GLN A 41 -1.78 1.52 10.71
N VAL A 42 -1.30 2.07 11.83
CA VAL A 42 -1.44 3.50 12.15
C VAL A 42 -0.11 4.18 11.92
N ASN A 43 0.03 4.84 10.78
CA ASN A 43 1.22 5.58 10.39
C ASN A 43 0.87 6.62 9.33
N ASP A 44 1.38 7.84 9.45
CA ASP A 44 1.02 8.96 8.56
C ASP A 44 1.46 8.74 7.11
N GLU A 45 2.64 8.16 6.88
CA GLU A 45 3.14 7.85 5.53
C GLU A 45 2.28 6.76 4.88
N VAL A 46 1.86 5.76 5.67
CA VAL A 46 0.94 4.71 5.20
C VAL A 46 -0.42 5.33 4.86
N ALA A 47 -0.97 6.18 5.72
CA ALA A 47 -2.24 6.85 5.48
C ALA A 47 -2.20 7.70 4.19
N GLU A 48 -1.11 8.44 3.96
CA GLU A 48 -0.91 9.18 2.71
C GLU A 48 -0.89 8.25 1.49
N VAL A 49 -0.10 7.17 1.54
CA VAL A 49 0.05 6.24 0.42
C VAL A 49 -1.25 5.50 0.10
N LEU A 50 -2.05 5.15 1.11
CA LEU A 50 -3.32 4.46 0.90
C LEU A 50 -4.35 5.31 0.15
N THR A 51 -4.23 6.65 0.16
CA THR A 51 -5.10 7.54 -0.65
C THR A 51 -4.98 7.33 -2.16
N LEU A 52 -3.96 6.61 -2.62
CA LEU A 52 -3.72 6.33 -4.04
C LEU A 52 -4.60 5.21 -4.61
N LEU A 53 -5.29 4.45 -3.77
CA LEU A 53 -6.17 3.36 -4.19
C LEU A 53 -7.35 3.17 -3.21
N PRO A 54 -8.36 2.37 -3.56
CA PRO A 54 -9.44 2.09 -2.63
C PRO A 54 -8.92 1.41 -1.37
N HIS A 55 -9.18 1.97 -0.20
CA HIS A 55 -8.83 1.34 1.08
C HIS A 55 -9.94 1.50 2.12
N ALA A 56 -9.84 0.69 3.17
CA ALA A 56 -10.59 0.87 4.40
C ALA A 56 -9.70 0.49 5.59
N ASP A 57 -9.88 1.20 6.70
CA ASP A 57 -9.15 0.92 7.92
C ASP A 57 -10.01 0.14 8.91
N TYR A 58 -9.37 -0.77 9.64
CA TYR A 58 -9.95 -1.49 10.76
C TYR A 58 -9.04 -1.42 11.98
N ARG A 59 -9.62 -1.59 13.17
CA ARG A 59 -8.85 -1.61 14.41
C ARG A 59 -8.15 -2.96 14.59
N SER A 60 -6.83 -2.92 14.78
CA SER A 60 -6.04 -4.13 15.09
C SER A 60 -6.60 -4.86 16.31
N GLY A 61 -6.87 -6.16 16.16
CA GLY A 61 -7.45 -7.02 17.21
C GLY A 61 -8.97 -6.95 17.35
N ASP A 62 -9.66 -6.15 16.53
CA ASP A 62 -11.11 -5.98 16.54
C ASP A 62 -11.75 -6.64 15.31
N VAL A 63 -12.44 -7.76 15.54
CA VAL A 63 -13.06 -8.55 14.48
C VAL A 63 -14.26 -7.83 13.85
N ASP A 64 -15.07 -7.14 14.65
CA ASP A 64 -16.27 -6.47 14.16
C ASP A 64 -15.89 -5.28 13.27
N SER A 65 -14.87 -4.52 13.69
CA SER A 65 -14.29 -3.46 12.86
C SER A 65 -13.74 -4.01 11.54
N PHE A 66 -13.07 -5.16 11.56
CA PHE A 66 -12.56 -5.81 10.35
C PHE A 66 -13.69 -6.20 9.40
N VAL A 67 -14.74 -6.86 9.91
CA VAL A 67 -15.88 -7.32 9.11
C VAL A 67 -16.59 -6.14 8.46
N GLN A 68 -16.80 -5.06 9.20
CA GLN A 68 -17.45 -3.86 8.68
C GLN A 68 -16.61 -3.23 7.56
N ALA A 69 -15.33 -2.97 7.82
CA ALA A 69 -14.43 -2.36 6.84
C ALA A 69 -14.25 -3.25 5.59
N ALA A 70 -14.24 -4.57 5.74
CA ALA A 70 -14.19 -5.52 4.62
C ALA A 70 -15.44 -5.42 3.72
N LYS A 71 -16.64 -5.33 4.32
CA LYS A 71 -17.89 -5.13 3.55
C LYS A 71 -17.86 -3.80 2.80
N ASP A 72 -17.45 -2.74 3.48
CA ASP A 72 -17.41 -1.40 2.93
C ASP A 72 -16.45 -1.36 1.73
N ILE A 73 -15.22 -1.87 1.86
CA ILE A 73 -14.26 -1.82 0.77
C ILE A 73 -14.64 -2.72 -0.41
N LEU A 74 -15.29 -3.86 -0.17
CA LEU A 74 -15.77 -4.74 -1.24
C LEU A 74 -16.88 -4.07 -2.08
N ALA A 75 -17.71 -3.22 -1.47
CA ALA A 75 -18.75 -2.48 -2.18
C ALA A 75 -18.18 -1.41 -3.13
N ARG A 76 -16.97 -0.91 -2.84
CA ARG A 76 -16.26 0.15 -3.59
C ARG A 76 -14.94 -0.35 -4.19
N LYS A 77 -14.83 -1.67 -4.42
CA LYS A 77 -13.60 -2.32 -4.91
C LYS A 77 -13.13 -1.84 -6.29
N ASN A 78 -14.02 -1.22 -7.05
CA ASN A 78 -13.78 -0.69 -8.39
C ASN A 78 -13.59 0.84 -8.40
N ASP A 79 -13.48 1.47 -7.22
CA ASP A 79 -13.17 2.90 -7.13
C ASP A 79 -11.81 3.20 -7.80
N PRO A 80 -11.60 4.44 -8.29
CA PRO A 80 -10.41 4.78 -9.08
C PRO A 80 -9.09 4.54 -8.34
N VAL A 81 -8.06 4.18 -9.12
CA VAL A 81 -6.68 4.00 -8.65
C VAL A 81 -5.76 5.02 -9.33
N GLN A 82 -4.92 5.70 -8.54
CA GLN A 82 -3.90 6.64 -9.00
C GLN A 82 -2.65 5.89 -9.50
N SER A 83 -2.82 5.14 -10.59
CA SER A 83 -1.85 4.16 -11.11
C SER A 83 -0.48 4.78 -11.41
N ASP A 84 -0.44 5.97 -12.00
CA ASP A 84 0.81 6.64 -12.39
C ASP A 84 1.65 7.02 -11.16
N GLU A 85 1.01 7.53 -10.10
CA GLU A 85 1.70 7.90 -8.87
C GLU A 85 2.19 6.66 -8.11
N ILE A 86 1.40 5.57 -8.11
CA ILE A 86 1.83 4.28 -7.58
C ILE A 86 3.08 3.77 -8.31
N VAL A 87 3.06 3.78 -9.64
CA VAL A 87 4.22 3.37 -10.46
C VAL A 87 5.43 4.24 -10.15
N ARG A 88 5.25 5.56 -10.07
CA ARG A 88 6.33 6.50 -9.77
C ARG A 88 6.98 6.25 -8.40
N ARG A 89 6.19 5.86 -7.40
CA ARG A 89 6.67 5.61 -6.02
C ARG A 89 7.25 4.21 -5.83
N PHE A 90 6.67 3.18 -6.43
CA PHE A 90 6.97 1.77 -6.09
C PHE A 90 7.62 0.96 -7.21
N LYS A 91 7.62 1.42 -8.46
CA LYS A 91 8.32 0.73 -9.56
C LYS A 91 9.81 1.06 -9.50
N ARG A 92 10.65 0.06 -9.23
CA ARG A 92 12.08 0.25 -8.92
C ARG A 92 12.85 0.99 -10.00
N ASP A 93 12.63 0.64 -11.28
CA ASP A 93 13.29 1.28 -12.42
C ASP A 93 12.96 2.78 -12.56
N VAL A 94 11.87 3.24 -11.94
CA VAL A 94 11.47 4.66 -11.87
C VAL A 94 11.94 5.29 -10.56
N ALA A 95 11.55 4.71 -9.42
CA ALA A 95 11.81 5.28 -8.10
C ALA A 95 13.32 5.36 -7.79
N TYR A 96 14.10 4.35 -8.19
CA TYR A 96 15.52 4.27 -7.85
C TYR A 96 16.38 5.24 -8.65
N GLN A 97 15.88 5.79 -9.77
CA GLN A 97 16.59 6.83 -10.52
C GLN A 97 16.92 8.03 -9.63
N LYS A 98 16.04 8.38 -8.68
CA LYS A 98 16.31 9.43 -7.70
C LYS A 98 17.53 9.14 -6.82
N ILE A 99 17.69 7.87 -6.42
CA ILE A 99 18.79 7.41 -5.57
C ILE A 99 20.08 7.33 -6.39
N VAL A 100 20.01 6.77 -7.60
CA VAL A 100 21.15 6.67 -8.54
C VAL A 100 21.71 8.07 -8.83
N ASN A 101 20.86 9.01 -9.24
CA ASN A 101 21.26 10.39 -9.53
C ASN A 101 21.88 11.09 -8.31
N LEU A 102 21.36 10.80 -7.11
CA LEU A 102 21.91 11.35 -5.87
C LEU A 102 23.32 10.81 -5.60
N ILE A 103 23.52 9.50 -5.75
CA ILE A 103 24.82 8.85 -5.57
C ILE A 103 25.83 9.38 -6.59
N GLU A 104 25.45 9.47 -7.87
CA GLU A 104 26.31 9.98 -8.93
C GLU A 104 26.73 11.43 -8.66
N ARG A 105 25.80 12.29 -8.23
CA ARG A 105 26.12 13.68 -7.87
C ARG A 105 27.11 13.75 -6.72
N LEU A 106 26.88 12.99 -5.65
CA LEU A 106 27.75 12.98 -4.47
C LEU A 106 29.13 12.36 -4.74
N ALA A 107 29.24 11.47 -5.73
CA ALA A 107 30.51 10.87 -6.12
C ALA A 107 31.39 11.80 -6.98
N HIS A 108 30.82 12.89 -7.51
CA HIS A 108 31.48 13.89 -8.33
C HIS A 108 31.64 15.26 -7.62
N GLU A 109 31.29 15.34 -6.33
CA GLU A 109 31.64 16.42 -5.39
C GLU A 109 32.99 16.13 -4.70
#